data_AF-A0A6B3NNA3-F1
#
_entry.id   AF-A0A6B3NNA3-F1
#
_cell.length_a   1.000
_cell.length_b   1.000
_cell.length_c   1.000
_cell.angle_alpha   90.00
_cell.angle_beta   90.00
_cell.angle_gamma   90.00
#
_symmetry.space_group_name_H-M   'P 1'
#
loop_
_entity.id
_entity.type
_entity.pdbx_description
1 polymer ?
#
loop_
_entity_poly.entity_id
_entity_poly.type
_entity_poly.pdbx_seq_one_letter_code
_entity_poly.pdbx_strand_id
1 'polypeptide(L)'
;GFISILAHHLCSGFEKLDEVKMRVGALPQYPSNMIMYNLTWSTKGLINEYCNPCEVIQNGRKIEAIPLEEVEHFSIDGLTYEAFNTSGGLGTLCETLTGQVRTLNYKTIRYPGHNYLMMFLTKELRLSNRRELLQEILEDAIPFTKQDVVLTFCTVTGWRNGYLEQISDIRKIYPLNLYGETWSSIQLATSASLCAVLDMYLNGEIPQSGFLKQEQISLDAFLANRFGCYYTQKCRHLVDPAMNCA
;
A
#
# COMPACT_ATOMS: atom_id res chain seq x y z
N GLY A 1 2.96 2.22 -5.69
CA GLY A 1 4.36 2.63 -5.88
C GLY A 1 5.29 1.64 -5.23
N PHE A 2 5.82 1.97 -4.06
CA PHE A 2 6.76 1.12 -3.30
C PHE A 2 6.40 -0.36 -3.20
N ILE A 3 5.13 -0.69 -2.90
CA ILE A 3 4.70 -2.09 -2.72
C ILE A 3 4.96 -2.96 -3.96
N SER A 4 4.89 -2.41 -5.18
CA SER A 4 5.17 -3.13 -6.42
C SER A 4 6.68 -3.39 -6.60
N ILE A 5 7.52 -2.40 -6.23
CA ILE A 5 8.99 -2.55 -6.19
C ILE A 5 9.36 -3.68 -5.23
N LEU A 6 8.79 -3.66 -4.02
CA LEU A 6 8.99 -4.69 -3.00
C LEU A 6 8.52 -6.07 -3.48
N ALA A 7 7.30 -6.16 -4.01
CA ALA A 7 6.74 -7.43 -4.49
C ALA A 7 7.61 -8.04 -5.59
N HIS A 8 8.03 -7.24 -6.57
CA HIS A 8 8.88 -7.71 -7.66
C HIS A 8 10.25 -8.18 -7.16
N HIS A 9 10.88 -7.43 -6.24
CA HIS A 9 12.13 -7.84 -5.62
C HIS A 9 11.99 -9.20 -4.91
N LEU A 10 10.93 -9.40 -4.12
CA LEU A 10 10.68 -10.69 -3.46
C LEU A 10 10.44 -11.82 -4.46
N CYS A 11 9.75 -11.56 -5.58
CA CYS A 11 9.54 -12.55 -6.64
C CYS A 11 10.86 -13.06 -7.24
N SER A 12 11.86 -12.17 -7.40
CA SER A 12 13.16 -12.53 -8.00
C SER A 12 13.92 -13.61 -7.21
N GLY A 13 13.56 -13.84 -5.94
CA GLY A 13 14.15 -14.86 -5.10
C GLY A 13 13.72 -16.30 -5.44
N PHE A 14 12.67 -16.52 -6.23
CA PHE A 14 12.08 -17.84 -6.48
C PHE A 14 12.37 -18.36 -7.90
N GLU A 15 12.49 -19.68 -8.05
CA GLU A 15 12.64 -20.35 -9.35
C GLU A 15 11.29 -20.44 -10.09
N LYS A 16 10.21 -20.62 -9.34
CA LYS A 16 8.83 -20.65 -9.85
C LYS A 16 7.89 -20.00 -8.85
N LEU A 17 7.02 -19.11 -9.30
CA LEU A 17 6.06 -18.43 -8.44
C LEU A 17 4.73 -19.21 -8.37
N ASP A 18 4.03 -19.11 -7.23
CA ASP A 18 2.64 -19.54 -7.07
C ASP A 18 1.73 -18.34 -6.80
N GLU A 19 2.07 -17.54 -5.80
CA GLU A 19 1.16 -16.53 -5.27
C GLU A 19 1.90 -15.27 -4.80
N VAL A 20 1.35 -14.11 -5.14
CA VAL A 20 1.84 -12.79 -4.71
C VAL A 20 0.67 -12.03 -4.11
N LYS A 21 0.80 -11.59 -2.86
CA LYS A 21 -0.28 -10.90 -2.15
C LYS A 21 0.24 -9.62 -1.52
N MET A 22 -0.35 -8.50 -1.92
CA MET A 22 0.10 -7.16 -1.56
C MET A 22 -0.96 -6.45 -0.70
N ARG A 23 -0.62 -6.12 0.53
CA ARG A 23 -1.55 -5.52 1.49
C ARG A 23 -1.00 -4.17 1.91
N VAL A 24 -1.80 -3.12 1.79
CA VAL A 24 -1.38 -1.77 2.15
C VAL A 24 -2.50 -1.04 2.88
N GLY A 25 -2.17 -0.26 3.91
CA GLY A 25 -3.13 0.61 4.55
C GLY A 25 -2.49 1.84 5.16
N ALA A 26 -3.10 3.00 4.94
CA ALA A 26 -2.92 4.19 5.76
C ALA A 26 -4.03 4.19 6.81
N LEU A 27 -3.66 4.13 8.09
CA LEU A 27 -4.56 3.87 9.20
C LEU A 27 -4.36 4.93 10.28
N PRO A 28 -5.39 5.37 11.03
CA PRO A 28 -5.17 6.15 12.23
C PRO A 28 -4.42 5.32 13.29
N GLN A 29 -3.54 5.93 14.08
CA GLN A 29 -2.91 5.25 15.21
C GLN A 29 -3.88 4.99 16.37
N TYR A 30 -4.89 5.86 16.51
CA TYR A 30 -5.85 5.86 17.61
C TYR A 30 -7.29 5.84 17.07
N PRO A 31 -7.74 4.74 16.42
CA PRO A 31 -9.12 4.63 15.99
C PRO A 31 -10.06 4.55 17.20
N SER A 32 -10.94 5.54 17.36
CA SER A 32 -11.86 5.62 18.50
C SER A 32 -13.33 5.82 18.10
N ASN A 33 -13.66 5.63 16.82
CA ASN A 33 -15.02 5.78 16.28
C ASN A 33 -15.50 4.45 15.68
N MET A 34 -16.80 4.34 15.37
CA MET A 34 -17.41 3.10 14.91
C MET A 34 -16.85 2.59 13.57
N ILE A 35 -16.41 3.49 12.69
CA ILE A 35 -15.78 3.15 11.39
C ILE A 35 -14.29 2.78 11.54
N MET A 36 -13.72 2.92 12.74
CA MET A 36 -12.32 2.69 13.06
C MET A 36 -11.36 3.38 12.07
N TYR A 37 -11.70 4.60 11.65
CA TYR A 37 -10.98 5.32 10.60
C TYR A 37 -11.02 6.84 10.80
N ASN A 38 -9.96 7.52 10.37
CA ASN A 38 -9.89 8.97 10.25
C ASN A 38 -9.46 9.33 8.83
N LEU A 39 -9.86 10.49 8.34
CA LEU A 39 -9.36 10.98 7.06
C LEU A 39 -7.87 11.32 7.20
N THR A 40 -7.04 10.74 6.35
CA THR A 40 -5.57 10.94 6.35
C THR A 40 -5.05 11.39 4.98
N TRP A 41 -5.85 11.19 3.93
CA TRP A 41 -5.57 11.54 2.54
C TRP A 41 -6.90 11.78 1.80
N SER A 42 -6.84 11.99 0.49
CA SER A 42 -8.00 12.35 -0.36
C SER A 42 -9.21 11.42 -0.17
N THR A 43 -10.32 11.94 0.37
CA THR A 43 -11.60 11.23 0.50
C THR A 43 -12.12 10.75 -0.86
N LYS A 44 -11.97 11.58 -1.90
CA LYS A 44 -12.31 11.19 -3.28
C LYS A 44 -11.51 9.98 -3.74
N GLY A 45 -10.21 9.95 -3.45
CA GLY A 45 -9.35 8.82 -3.75
C GLY A 45 -9.79 7.55 -3.02
N LEU A 46 -10.10 7.67 -1.73
CA LEU A 46 -10.61 6.57 -0.90
C LEU A 46 -11.90 5.96 -1.47
N ILE A 47 -12.86 6.82 -1.86
CA ILE A 47 -14.12 6.36 -2.45
C ILE A 47 -13.88 5.65 -3.80
N ASN A 48 -12.94 6.15 -4.61
CA ASN A 48 -12.58 5.50 -5.86
C ASN A 48 -12.03 4.09 -5.64
N GLU A 49 -11.18 3.89 -4.64
CA GLU A 49 -10.65 2.57 -4.27
C GLU A 49 -11.75 1.56 -3.93
N TYR A 50 -12.85 2.02 -3.31
CA TYR A 50 -13.98 1.19 -2.88
C TYR A 50 -15.05 0.96 -3.95
N CYS A 51 -15.04 1.73 -5.04
CA CYS A 51 -16.11 1.70 -6.02
C CYS A 51 -15.67 1.26 -7.43
N ASN A 52 -14.36 1.22 -7.71
CA ASN A 52 -13.85 0.83 -9.02
C ASN A 52 -13.46 -0.67 -9.05
N PRO A 53 -13.51 -1.32 -10.22
CA PRO A 53 -13.02 -2.69 -10.39
C PRO A 53 -11.56 -2.86 -9.97
N CYS A 54 -11.23 -4.05 -9.47
CA CYS A 54 -9.89 -4.37 -8.99
C CYS A 54 -9.24 -5.38 -9.95
N GLU A 55 -8.13 -5.02 -10.57
CA GLU A 55 -7.37 -5.99 -11.37
C GLU A 55 -6.71 -7.02 -10.44
N VAL A 56 -6.82 -8.30 -10.77
CA VAL A 56 -6.16 -9.41 -10.07
C VAL A 56 -5.74 -10.50 -11.05
N ILE A 57 -4.84 -11.39 -10.63
CA ILE A 57 -4.61 -12.67 -11.31
C ILE A 57 -5.26 -13.76 -10.47
N GLN A 58 -6.12 -14.56 -11.10
CA GLN A 58 -6.72 -15.75 -10.51
C GLN A 58 -6.58 -16.93 -11.48
N ASN A 59 -6.08 -18.06 -10.99
CA ASN A 59 -5.78 -19.25 -11.80
C ASN A 59 -4.92 -18.93 -13.04
N GLY A 60 -3.94 -18.03 -12.88
CA GLY A 60 -3.02 -17.63 -13.96
C GLY A 60 -3.60 -16.66 -14.98
N ARG A 61 -4.85 -16.20 -14.81
CA ARG A 61 -5.52 -15.29 -15.74
C ARG A 61 -5.83 -13.97 -15.06
N LYS A 62 -5.65 -12.87 -15.80
CA LYS A 62 -6.09 -11.54 -15.38
C LYS A 62 -7.62 -11.49 -15.39
N ILE A 63 -8.22 -11.06 -14.29
CA ILE A 63 -9.66 -10.85 -14.15
C ILE A 63 -9.93 -9.55 -13.37
N GLU A 64 -11.17 -9.09 -13.41
CA GLU A 64 -11.64 -8.00 -12.55
C GLU A 64 -12.35 -8.58 -11.32
N ALA A 65 -11.81 -8.29 -10.14
CA ALA A 65 -12.43 -8.59 -8.86
C ALA A 65 -13.34 -7.45 -8.40
N ILE A 66 -14.35 -7.81 -7.62
CA ILE A 66 -15.33 -6.89 -7.06
C ILE A 66 -14.70 -6.14 -5.87
N PRO A 67 -14.81 -4.80 -5.79
CA PRO A 67 -14.30 -4.05 -4.65
C PRO A 67 -15.06 -4.39 -3.37
N LEU A 68 -14.36 -4.26 -2.24
CA LEU A 68 -14.82 -4.60 -0.89
C LEU A 68 -15.12 -6.09 -0.64
N GLU A 69 -14.93 -6.98 -1.62
CA GLU A 69 -15.11 -8.42 -1.47
C GLU A 69 -13.80 -9.13 -1.06
N GLU A 70 -13.94 -10.43 -0.79
CA GLU A 70 -12.86 -11.34 -0.35
C GLU A 70 -12.14 -10.85 0.92
N VAL A 71 -12.93 -10.48 1.92
CA VAL A 71 -12.41 -10.02 3.21
C VAL A 71 -11.58 -11.14 3.86
N GLU A 72 -10.33 -10.83 4.19
CA GLU A 72 -9.44 -11.69 4.97
C GLU A 72 -9.09 -11.01 6.30
N HIS A 73 -8.86 -11.81 7.33
CA HIS A 73 -8.41 -11.33 8.64
C HIS A 73 -7.01 -11.86 8.91
N PHE A 74 -6.18 -11.02 9.50
CA PHE A 74 -4.82 -11.40 9.90
C PHE A 74 -4.37 -10.56 11.10
N SER A 75 -3.32 -11.00 11.78
CA SER A 75 -2.77 -10.31 12.94
C SER A 75 -1.30 -9.99 12.74
N ILE A 76 -0.89 -8.77 13.11
CA ILE A 76 0.51 -8.33 13.13
C ILE A 76 0.78 -7.71 14.49
N ASP A 77 1.78 -8.21 15.20
CA ASP A 77 2.16 -7.74 16.55
C ASP A 77 0.98 -7.72 17.55
N GLY A 78 0.10 -8.73 17.48
CA GLY A 78 -1.08 -8.84 18.35
C GLY A 78 -2.25 -7.94 17.98
N LEU A 79 -2.13 -7.10 16.94
CA LEU A 79 -3.23 -6.30 16.40
C LEU A 79 -3.92 -7.05 15.25
N THR A 80 -5.23 -7.15 15.31
CA THR A 80 -6.06 -7.74 14.25
C THR A 80 -6.41 -6.69 13.21
N TYR A 81 -6.29 -7.07 11.95
CA TYR A 81 -6.65 -6.29 10.78
C TYR A 81 -7.59 -7.10 9.88
N GLU A 82 -8.33 -6.38 9.05
CA GLU A 82 -9.02 -6.92 7.89
C GLU A 82 -8.38 -6.38 6.60
N ALA A 83 -8.43 -7.14 5.51
CA ALA A 83 -8.07 -6.67 4.19
C ALA A 83 -9.03 -7.17 3.12
N PHE A 84 -9.31 -6.32 2.13
CA PHE A 84 -10.29 -6.58 1.08
C PHE A 84 -9.89 -5.93 -0.24
N ASN A 85 -10.50 -6.39 -1.34
CA ASN A 85 -10.16 -5.92 -2.68
C ASN A 85 -10.44 -4.42 -2.86
N THR A 86 -9.46 -3.70 -3.40
CA THR A 86 -9.56 -2.27 -3.73
C THR A 86 -8.77 -1.96 -4.99
N SER A 87 -9.25 -1.02 -5.80
CA SER A 87 -8.64 -0.69 -7.09
C SER A 87 -7.31 0.06 -6.94
N GLY A 88 -6.49 0.06 -7.99
CA GLY A 88 -5.36 1.00 -8.15
C GLY A 88 -4.02 0.59 -7.55
N GLY A 89 -3.94 -0.56 -6.87
CA GLY A 89 -2.72 -0.96 -6.16
C GLY A 89 -1.68 -1.75 -6.97
N LEU A 90 -2.07 -2.45 -8.04
CA LEU A 90 -1.16 -3.35 -8.77
C LEU A 90 -0.33 -2.65 -9.86
N GLY A 91 -0.89 -1.67 -10.57
CA GLY A 91 -0.22 -1.05 -11.71
C GLY A 91 0.23 -2.09 -12.74
N THR A 92 1.44 -1.94 -13.28
CA THR A 92 1.99 -2.82 -14.34
C THR A 92 2.38 -4.21 -13.89
N LEU A 93 2.33 -4.47 -12.58
CA LEU A 93 2.71 -5.77 -12.02
C LEU A 93 1.73 -6.87 -12.46
N CYS A 94 0.47 -6.52 -12.67
CA CYS A 94 -0.54 -7.46 -13.14
C CYS A 94 -0.20 -7.98 -14.54
N GLU A 95 0.17 -7.10 -15.47
CA GLU A 95 0.64 -7.50 -16.80
C GLU A 95 1.93 -8.29 -16.72
N THR A 96 2.86 -7.84 -15.86
CA THR A 96 4.18 -8.46 -15.72
C THR A 96 4.08 -9.90 -15.22
N LEU A 97 3.22 -10.20 -14.26
CA LEU A 97 3.10 -11.53 -13.65
C LEU A 97 2.01 -12.42 -14.25
N THR A 98 1.23 -11.93 -15.22
CA THR A 98 0.21 -12.76 -15.89
C THR A 98 0.84 -13.99 -16.53
N GLY A 99 0.28 -15.17 -16.25
CA GLY A 99 0.83 -16.46 -16.68
C GLY A 99 2.03 -16.98 -15.88
N GLN A 100 2.59 -16.19 -14.95
CA GLN A 100 3.71 -16.59 -14.09
C GLN A 100 3.27 -17.01 -12.69
N VAL A 101 2.17 -16.45 -12.20
CA VAL A 101 1.59 -16.74 -10.87
C VAL A 101 0.19 -17.33 -11.03
N ARG A 102 -0.21 -18.20 -10.10
CA ARG A 102 -1.60 -18.65 -9.98
C ARG A 102 -2.47 -17.53 -9.41
N THR A 103 -1.96 -16.79 -8.42
CA THR A 103 -2.69 -15.72 -7.72
C THR A 103 -1.84 -14.44 -7.62
N LEU A 104 -2.41 -13.29 -7.98
CA LEU A 104 -1.90 -11.96 -7.62
C LEU A 104 -3.06 -11.09 -7.17
N ASN A 105 -2.99 -10.54 -5.96
CA ASN A 105 -3.99 -9.55 -5.52
C ASN A 105 -3.38 -8.42 -4.70
N TYR A 106 -4.08 -7.29 -4.75
CA TYR A 106 -3.85 -6.14 -3.89
C TYR A 106 -5.08 -5.90 -3.02
N LYS A 107 -4.87 -5.78 -1.71
CA LYS A 107 -5.94 -5.54 -0.74
C LYS A 107 -5.60 -4.39 0.18
N THR A 108 -6.60 -3.56 0.47
CA THR A 108 -6.46 -2.48 1.43
C THR A 108 -6.64 -3.01 2.85
N ILE A 109 -5.71 -2.66 3.74
CA ILE A 109 -5.77 -2.99 5.17
C ILE A 109 -6.62 -1.97 5.90
N ARG A 110 -7.52 -2.44 6.75
CA ARG A 110 -8.32 -1.64 7.69
C ARG A 110 -8.43 -2.33 9.05
N TYR A 111 -8.92 -1.58 10.04
CA TYR A 111 -9.30 -2.17 11.32
C TYR A 111 -10.64 -2.91 11.18
N PRO A 112 -10.86 -3.98 11.95
CA PRO A 112 -12.08 -4.80 11.85
C PRO A 112 -13.37 -3.99 11.93
N GLY A 113 -14.31 -4.30 11.04
CA GLY A 113 -15.64 -3.67 10.98
C GLY A 113 -15.75 -2.53 9.96
N HIS A 114 -14.63 -1.98 9.50
CA HIS A 114 -14.63 -0.90 8.51
C HIS A 114 -15.26 -1.34 7.17
N ASN A 115 -14.86 -2.51 6.66
CA ASN A 115 -15.36 -3.09 5.42
C ASN A 115 -16.88 -3.25 5.44
N TYR A 116 -17.41 -3.81 6.53
CA TYR A 116 -18.84 -4.01 6.70
C TYR A 116 -19.62 -2.69 6.57
N LEU A 117 -19.15 -1.64 7.24
CA LEU A 117 -19.76 -0.31 7.17
C LEU A 117 -19.61 0.32 5.79
N MET A 118 -18.47 0.16 5.12
CA MET A 118 -18.27 0.63 3.74
C MET A 118 -19.15 -0.13 2.75
N MET A 119 -19.33 -1.44 2.90
CA MET A 119 -20.28 -2.20 2.10
C MET A 119 -21.71 -1.72 2.32
N PHE A 120 -22.12 -1.46 3.57
CA PHE A 120 -23.42 -0.88 3.86
C PHE A 120 -23.63 0.47 3.16
N LEU A 121 -22.69 1.41 3.29
CA LEU A 121 -22.81 2.72 2.64
C LEU A 121 -22.80 2.61 1.10
N THR A 122 -21.86 1.85 0.55
CA THR A 122 -21.63 1.84 -0.91
C THR A 122 -22.60 0.94 -1.67
N LYS A 123 -22.98 -0.21 -1.11
CA LYS A 123 -23.84 -1.22 -1.75
C LYS A 123 -25.29 -1.09 -1.29
N GLU A 124 -25.56 -1.20 0.01
CA GLU A 124 -26.95 -1.21 0.53
C GLU A 124 -27.64 0.16 0.38
N LEU A 125 -26.95 1.23 0.75
CA LEU A 125 -27.45 2.60 0.52
C LEU A 125 -27.17 3.10 -0.89
N ARG A 126 -26.49 2.30 -1.72
CA ARG A 126 -26.17 2.58 -3.13
C ARG A 126 -25.41 3.89 -3.34
N LEU A 127 -24.67 4.37 -2.34
CA LEU A 127 -23.93 5.64 -2.42
C LEU A 127 -22.73 5.56 -3.37
N SER A 128 -22.34 4.37 -3.83
CA SER A 128 -21.40 4.18 -4.95
C SER A 128 -21.84 4.90 -6.23
N ASN A 129 -23.15 5.10 -6.43
CA ASN A 129 -23.72 5.87 -7.55
C ASN A 129 -23.84 7.37 -7.25
N ARG A 130 -23.57 7.79 -6.00
CA ARG A 130 -23.67 9.16 -5.50
C ARG A 130 -22.39 9.54 -4.75
N ARG A 131 -21.24 9.35 -5.41
CA ARG A 131 -19.90 9.49 -4.79
C ARG A 131 -19.67 10.86 -4.17
N GLU A 132 -20.20 11.92 -4.77
CA GLU A 132 -20.11 13.29 -4.22
C GLU A 132 -20.83 13.41 -2.87
N LEU A 133 -22.04 12.85 -2.76
CA LEU A 133 -22.77 12.82 -1.50
C LEU A 133 -22.05 11.96 -0.45
N LEU A 134 -21.52 10.80 -0.85
CA LEU A 134 -20.72 9.99 0.07
C LEU A 134 -19.50 10.75 0.57
N GLN A 135 -18.82 11.49 -0.32
CA GLN A 135 -17.69 12.32 0.03
C GLN A 135 -18.08 13.39 1.05
N GLU A 136 -19.17 14.13 0.80
CA GLU A 136 -19.69 15.15 1.71
C GLU A 136 -20.00 14.57 3.10
N ILE A 137 -20.69 13.42 3.16
CA ILE A 137 -21.01 12.74 4.42
C ILE A 137 -19.73 12.38 5.19
N LEU A 138 -18.73 11.80 4.52
CA LEU A 138 -17.49 11.38 5.17
C LEU A 138 -16.66 12.57 5.63
N GLU A 139 -16.59 13.65 4.83
CA GLU A 139 -15.83 14.86 5.16
C GLU A 139 -16.47 15.67 6.29
N ASP A 140 -17.79 15.66 6.40
CA ASP A 140 -18.52 16.29 7.52
C ASP A 140 -18.41 15.47 8.81
N ALA A 141 -18.55 14.14 8.71
CA ALA A 141 -18.67 13.28 9.90
C ALA A 141 -17.33 12.75 10.45
N ILE A 142 -16.28 12.65 9.64
CA ILE A 142 -15.02 11.97 10.03
C ILE A 142 -13.89 13.00 10.12
N PRO A 143 -13.29 13.21 11.32
CA PRO A 143 -12.22 14.18 11.47
C PRO A 143 -10.93 13.71 10.78
N PHE A 144 -10.21 14.69 10.22
CA PHE A 144 -8.87 14.51 9.68
C PHE A 144 -7.83 14.32 10.79
N THR A 145 -6.80 13.50 10.55
CA THR A 145 -5.67 13.35 11.48
C THR A 145 -4.34 13.19 10.76
N LYS A 146 -3.28 13.72 11.37
CA LYS A 146 -1.88 13.43 11.01
C LYS A 146 -1.28 12.28 11.82
N GLN A 147 -1.99 11.78 12.83
CA GLN A 147 -1.55 10.66 13.67
C GLN A 147 -1.95 9.34 13.00
N ASP A 148 -1.29 9.05 11.90
CA ASP A 148 -1.53 7.86 11.08
C ASP A 148 -0.33 6.89 11.13
N VAL A 149 -0.51 5.71 10.57
CA VAL A 149 0.52 4.70 10.33
C VAL A 149 0.29 4.14 8.92
N VAL A 150 1.36 4.03 8.14
CA VAL A 150 1.31 3.31 6.85
C VAL A 150 1.89 1.93 7.05
N LEU A 151 1.10 0.92 6.76
CA LEU A 151 1.47 -0.49 6.82
C LEU A 151 1.58 -1.03 5.39
N THR A 152 2.71 -1.65 5.07
CA THR A 152 2.89 -2.46 3.86
C THR A 152 3.20 -3.89 4.27
N PHE A 153 2.47 -4.85 3.72
CA PHE A 153 2.65 -6.26 3.95
C PHE A 153 2.58 -7.02 2.63
N CYS A 154 3.73 -7.51 2.18
CA CYS A 154 3.84 -8.30 0.95
C CYS A 154 4.20 -9.74 1.29
N THR A 155 3.50 -10.68 0.67
CA THR A 155 3.77 -12.11 0.78
C THR A 155 3.98 -12.68 -0.63
N VAL A 156 5.06 -13.43 -0.82
CA VAL A 156 5.33 -14.18 -2.05
C VAL A 156 5.53 -15.65 -1.69
N THR A 157 4.80 -16.52 -2.38
CA THR A 157 4.89 -17.97 -2.26
C THR A 157 5.34 -18.55 -3.59
N GLY A 158 6.27 -19.47 -3.55
CA GLY A 158 6.83 -20.12 -4.74
C GLY A 158 7.79 -21.24 -4.39
N TRP A 159 8.37 -21.84 -5.42
CA TRP A 159 9.39 -22.88 -5.29
C TRP A 159 10.79 -22.30 -5.38
N ARG A 160 11.65 -22.73 -4.47
CA ARG A 160 13.08 -22.41 -4.43
C ARG A 160 13.83 -23.56 -3.76
N ASN A 161 14.97 -23.96 -4.30
CA ASN A 161 15.78 -25.08 -3.76
C ASN A 161 14.97 -26.38 -3.59
N GLY A 162 13.96 -26.61 -4.45
CA GLY A 162 13.09 -27.79 -4.39
C GLY A 162 11.96 -27.74 -3.35
N TYR A 163 11.81 -26.67 -2.57
CA TYR A 163 10.76 -26.52 -1.56
C TYR A 163 9.75 -25.46 -1.95
N LEU A 164 8.47 -25.68 -1.58
CA LEU A 164 7.46 -24.63 -1.60
C LEU A 164 7.67 -23.75 -0.36
N GLU A 165 8.14 -22.53 -0.57
CA GLU A 165 8.46 -21.56 0.47
C GLU A 165 7.56 -20.33 0.37
N GLN A 166 7.35 -19.66 1.51
CA GLN A 166 6.68 -18.37 1.59
C GLN A 166 7.61 -17.37 2.25
N ILE A 167 7.81 -16.21 1.61
CA ILE A 167 8.54 -15.07 2.17
C ILE A 167 7.57 -13.92 2.40
N SER A 168 7.75 -13.19 3.49
CA SER A 168 6.92 -12.03 3.84
C SER A 168 7.79 -10.87 4.29
N ASP A 169 7.44 -9.66 3.81
CA ASP A 169 8.03 -8.39 4.25
C ASP A 169 6.92 -7.49 4.79
N ILE A 170 7.10 -7.02 6.02
CA ILE A 170 6.17 -6.15 6.74
C ILE A 170 6.92 -4.89 7.17
N ARG A 171 6.32 -3.72 6.89
CA ARG A 171 6.87 -2.42 7.26
C ARG A 171 5.77 -1.51 7.80
N LYS A 172 6.10 -0.81 8.89
CA LYS A 172 5.27 0.23 9.49
C LYS A 172 6.03 1.54 9.44
N ILE A 173 5.49 2.51 8.71
CA ILE A 173 5.99 3.89 8.66
C ILE A 173 5.12 4.70 9.62
N TYR A 174 5.79 5.46 10.47
CA TYR A 174 5.17 6.34 11.47
C TYR A 174 5.48 7.81 11.14
N PRO A 175 4.72 8.76 11.69
CA PRO A 175 4.97 10.18 11.51
C PRO A 175 6.34 10.56 12.08
N LEU A 176 6.99 11.54 11.44
CA LEU A 176 8.28 12.07 11.86
C LEU A 176 8.21 13.59 12.00
N ASN A 177 9.01 14.15 12.90
CA ASN A 177 9.26 15.57 12.96
C ASN A 177 10.49 15.87 12.10
N LEU A 178 10.30 16.59 11.00
CA LEU A 178 11.36 16.97 10.08
C LEU A 178 11.22 18.46 9.77
N TYR A 179 12.32 19.20 9.82
CA TYR A 179 12.35 20.64 9.56
C TYR A 179 11.39 21.43 10.46
N GLY A 180 11.27 21.03 11.73
CA GLY A 180 10.38 21.70 12.70
C GLY A 180 8.89 21.45 12.51
N GLU A 181 8.47 20.58 11.58
CA GLU A 181 7.06 20.22 11.37
C GLU A 181 6.83 18.71 11.50
N THR A 182 5.63 18.33 11.94
CA THR A 182 5.19 16.93 11.93
C THR A 182 4.66 16.53 10.55
N TRP A 183 5.34 15.57 9.93
CA TRP A 183 4.95 14.90 8.71
C TRP A 183 4.26 13.59 9.03
N SER A 184 3.02 13.41 8.55
CA SER A 184 2.28 12.16 8.73
C SER A 184 2.91 11.01 7.94
N SER A 185 2.60 9.78 8.32
CA SER A 185 3.09 8.57 7.67
C SER A 185 2.71 8.50 6.19
N ILE A 186 1.47 8.85 5.83
CA ILE A 186 1.05 8.85 4.42
C ILE A 186 1.72 9.98 3.62
N GLN A 187 1.95 11.13 4.23
CA GLN A 187 2.71 12.23 3.61
C GLN A 187 4.14 11.79 3.34
N LEU A 188 4.81 11.20 4.33
CA LEU A 188 6.17 10.68 4.21
C LEU A 188 6.24 9.60 3.15
N ALA A 189 5.44 8.54 3.26
CA ALA A 189 5.48 7.43 2.31
C ALA A 189 5.25 7.91 0.87
N THR A 190 4.21 8.70 0.64
CA THR A 190 3.87 9.18 -0.71
C THR A 190 4.95 10.08 -1.30
N SER A 191 5.40 11.08 -0.53
CA SER A 191 6.42 12.02 -1.01
C SER A 191 7.79 11.38 -1.17
N ALA A 192 8.23 10.60 -0.17
CA ALA A 192 9.52 9.93 -0.17
C ALA A 192 9.66 8.94 -1.33
N SER A 193 8.61 8.16 -1.63
CA SER A 193 8.64 7.24 -2.77
C SER A 193 8.77 7.98 -4.09
N LEU A 194 8.08 9.11 -4.28
CA LEU A 194 8.21 9.91 -5.50
C LEU A 194 9.61 10.53 -5.60
N CYS A 195 10.07 11.18 -4.53
CA CYS A 195 11.37 11.82 -4.48
C CYS A 195 12.51 10.83 -4.71
N ALA A 196 12.43 9.62 -4.14
CA ALA A 196 13.44 8.58 -4.36
C ALA A 196 13.57 8.21 -5.84
N VAL A 197 12.44 7.95 -6.53
CA VAL A 197 12.46 7.58 -7.95
C VAL A 197 12.95 8.73 -8.83
N LEU A 198 12.56 9.97 -8.52
CA LEU A 198 13.05 11.15 -9.23
C LEU A 198 14.55 11.36 -9.02
N ASP A 199 15.05 11.17 -7.80
CA ASP A 199 16.48 11.30 -7.46
C ASP A 199 17.31 10.24 -8.20
N MET A 200 16.84 8.99 -8.21
CA MET A 200 17.45 7.90 -9.00
C MET A 200 17.43 8.19 -10.51
N TYR A 201 16.36 8.81 -11.03
CA TYR A 201 16.30 9.26 -12.42
C TYR A 201 17.35 10.33 -12.70
N LEU A 202 17.43 11.38 -11.89
CA LEU A 202 18.38 12.48 -12.08
C LEU A 202 19.85 12.03 -11.99
N ASN A 203 20.14 10.97 -11.22
CA ASN A 203 21.48 10.40 -11.09
C ASN A 203 21.82 9.34 -12.16
N GLY A 204 20.90 9.01 -13.06
CA GLY A 204 21.13 7.99 -14.10
C GLY A 204 21.10 6.55 -13.60
N GLU A 205 20.55 6.29 -12.41
CA GLU A 205 20.49 4.95 -11.79
C GLU A 205 19.36 4.08 -12.36
N ILE A 206 18.38 4.70 -13.03
CA ILE A 206 17.24 4.05 -13.70
C ILE A 206 17.12 4.52 -15.15
N PRO A 207 16.40 3.81 -16.03
CA PRO A 207 16.23 4.17 -17.44
C PRO A 207 15.83 5.65 -17.65
N GLN A 208 16.57 6.33 -18.53
CA GLN A 208 16.43 7.77 -18.79
C GLN A 208 15.37 8.15 -19.83
N SER A 209 14.78 7.15 -20.49
CA SER A 209 13.80 7.33 -21.56
C SER A 209 12.82 6.16 -21.62
N GLY A 210 11.62 6.42 -22.14
CA GLY A 210 10.57 5.41 -22.29
C GLY A 210 9.68 5.28 -21.05
N PHE A 211 8.90 4.21 -21.01
CA PHE A 211 7.99 3.93 -19.91
C PHE A 211 8.70 3.11 -18.83
N LEU A 212 8.93 3.72 -17.66
CA LEU A 212 9.52 3.07 -16.51
C LEU A 212 8.46 2.37 -15.66
N LYS A 213 8.59 1.05 -15.51
CA LYS A 213 7.77 0.25 -14.61
C LYS A 213 8.38 0.20 -13.20
N GLN A 214 7.55 0.03 -12.17
CA GLN A 214 8.03 -0.14 -10.80
C GLN A 214 8.91 -1.40 -10.65
N GLU A 215 8.62 -2.44 -11.42
CA GLU A 215 9.39 -3.69 -11.44
C GLU A 215 10.85 -3.50 -11.92
N GLN A 216 11.15 -2.39 -12.60
CA GLN A 216 12.51 -2.09 -13.09
C GLN A 216 13.37 -1.34 -12.07
N ILE A 217 12.81 -0.99 -10.91
CA ILE A 217 13.52 -0.25 -9.86
C ILE A 217 14.10 -1.27 -8.88
N SER A 218 15.40 -1.20 -8.64
CA SER A 218 16.04 -2.03 -7.61
C SER A 218 15.57 -1.59 -6.22
N LEU A 219 15.04 -2.54 -5.43
CA LEU A 219 14.65 -2.28 -4.05
C LEU A 219 15.84 -1.81 -3.20
N ASP A 220 17.01 -2.41 -3.37
CA ASP A 220 18.19 -2.07 -2.59
C ASP A 220 18.66 -0.64 -2.89
N ALA A 221 18.71 -0.27 -4.17
CA ALA A 221 19.05 1.10 -4.57
C ALA A 221 18.00 2.11 -4.09
N PHE A 222 16.71 1.76 -4.22
CA PHE A 222 15.62 2.58 -3.69
C PHE A 222 15.77 2.80 -2.17
N LEU A 223 16.01 1.76 -1.39
CA LEU A 223 16.14 1.87 0.07
C LEU A 223 17.44 2.57 0.52
N ALA A 224 18.50 2.48 -0.28
CA ALA A 224 19.75 3.21 -0.06
C ALA A 224 19.64 4.70 -0.41
N ASN A 225 18.65 5.08 -1.24
CA ASN A 225 18.40 6.46 -1.60
C ASN A 225 18.02 7.31 -0.37
N ARG A 226 18.46 8.57 -0.34
CA ARG A 226 18.21 9.54 0.74
C ARG A 226 16.73 9.74 1.07
N PHE A 227 15.82 9.51 0.12
CA PHE A 227 14.39 9.55 0.34
C PHE A 227 13.80 8.15 0.59
N GLY A 228 14.27 7.12 -0.12
CA GLY A 228 13.73 5.77 0.06
C GLY A 228 14.11 5.15 1.41
N CYS A 229 15.11 5.71 2.11
CA CYS A 229 15.49 5.28 3.46
C CYS A 229 14.31 5.30 4.46
N TYR A 230 13.31 6.18 4.30
CA TYR A 230 12.12 6.25 5.16
C TYR A 230 11.26 4.97 5.14
N TYR A 231 11.45 4.10 4.15
CA TYR A 231 10.84 2.78 4.08
C TYR A 231 11.62 1.70 4.85
N THR A 232 12.78 2.02 5.43
CA THR A 232 13.57 1.04 6.19
C THR A 232 13.06 0.93 7.63
N GLN A 233 13.13 -0.27 8.20
CA GLN A 233 12.73 -0.52 9.60
C GLN A 233 13.56 0.28 10.63
N LYS A 234 14.72 0.81 10.22
CA LYS A 234 15.65 1.59 11.06
C LYS A 234 15.18 3.03 11.29
N CYS A 235 14.18 3.53 10.56
CA CYS A 235 13.80 4.95 10.59
C CYS A 235 12.96 5.40 11.79
N ARG A 236 12.62 4.50 12.74
CA ARG A 236 11.92 4.90 13.98
C ARG A 236 12.70 5.90 14.85
N HIS A 237 14.00 6.10 14.58
CA HIS A 237 14.89 6.96 15.35
C HIS A 237 15.63 7.99 14.51
N LEU A 238 15.18 8.30 13.30
CA LEU A 238 15.78 9.40 12.53
C LEU A 238 15.58 10.72 13.27
N VAL A 239 16.69 11.35 13.64
CA VAL A 239 16.75 12.69 14.22
C VAL A 239 16.57 13.71 13.09
N ASP A 240 15.87 14.81 13.36
CA ASP A 240 15.65 15.90 12.40
C ASP A 240 16.99 16.32 11.75
N PRO A 241 17.15 16.24 10.42
CA PRO A 241 18.36 16.68 9.73
C PRO A 241 18.72 18.13 10.05
N ALA A 242 17.74 18.97 10.40
CA ALA A 242 17.96 20.35 10.82
C ALA A 242 18.73 20.48 12.15
N MET A 243 18.75 19.43 13.00
CA MET A 243 19.52 19.43 14.25
C MET A 243 21.02 19.20 14.05
N ASN A 244 21.45 18.74 12.87
CA ASN A 244 22.88 18.56 12.55
C ASN A 244 23.51 19.78 11.85
N CYS A 245 22.74 20.86 11.66
CA CYS A 245 23.18 22.11 11.02
C CYS A 245 23.24 23.30 12.01
N ALA A 246 23.42 23.04 13.31
CA ALA A 246 23.60 24.06 14.35
C ALA A 246 25.03 24.04 14.90
#